data_AF-A0A3E3DU08-F1
#
_entry.id   AF-A0A3E3DU08-F1
#
_cell.length_a   1.000
_cell.length_b   1.000
_cell.length_c   1.000
_cell.angle_alpha   90.00
_cell.angle_beta   90.00
_cell.angle_gamma   90.00
#
_symmetry.space_group_name_H-M   'P 1'
#
loop_
_entity.id
_entity.type
_entity.pdbx_description
1 polymer ?
#
loop_
_entity_poly.entity_id
_entity_poly.type
_entity_poly.pdbx_seq_one_letter_code
_entity_poly.pdbx_strand_id
1 'polypeptide(L)'
;MSTKGFEKPARTSKYDENRGSYMDASGNYVYTNWERRGNKWVEVPVCKVPLGNNGDNAEWIIWLDRDDHVVDLQNRYQEENVDHGFTNQSVNQNIGNGNDMEGTDVWASIADPRADILTMIFPEEEVINPQVEKLFALMRYLTEDQINLIYAHFGAMKQLKEICDEENAANGTNKSPQSVGNRKKKIIERLRRLIEKM
;
A
#
# COMPACT_ATOMS: atom_id res chain seq x y z
N MET A 1 -44.78 3.35 19.80
CA MET A 1 -43.54 2.72 19.31
C MET A 1 -43.10 3.49 18.07
N SER A 2 -41.95 4.16 18.12
CA SER A 2 -41.45 4.93 16.99
C SER A 2 -41.00 3.93 15.91
N THR A 3 -41.72 3.89 14.78
CA THR A 3 -41.29 3.15 13.59
C THR A 3 -40.06 3.87 13.05
N LYS A 4 -38.87 3.49 13.51
CA LYS A 4 -37.63 3.81 12.81
C LYS A 4 -37.79 3.24 11.41
N GLY A 5 -37.95 4.12 10.41
CA GLY A 5 -37.96 3.73 9.02
C GLY A 5 -36.65 3.01 8.70
N PHE A 6 -36.75 1.94 7.91
CA PHE A 6 -35.57 1.22 7.44
C PHE A 6 -34.67 2.18 6.65
N GLU A 7 -33.38 2.23 7.02
CA GLU A 7 -32.39 3.09 6.39
C GLU A 7 -31.66 2.31 5.28
N LYS A 8 -31.60 2.90 4.09
CA LYS A 8 -31.02 2.22 2.92
C LYS A 8 -29.50 2.12 3.06
N PRO A 9 -28.89 0.99 2.62
CA PRO A 9 -27.43 0.86 2.62
C PRO A 9 -26.80 1.91 1.71
N ALA A 10 -25.71 2.53 2.19
CA ALA A 10 -24.91 3.47 1.41
C ALA A 10 -23.84 2.70 0.63
N ARG A 11 -23.65 3.07 -0.63
CA ARG A 11 -22.64 2.47 -1.51
C ARG A 11 -21.23 2.89 -1.07
N THR A 12 -20.33 1.90 -0.97
CA THR A 12 -18.91 2.07 -0.61
C THR A 12 -17.98 1.86 -1.80
N SER A 13 -18.40 1.04 -2.77
CA SER A 13 -17.66 0.86 -4.03
C SER A 13 -17.77 2.09 -4.94
N LYS A 14 -16.71 2.38 -5.69
CA LYS A 14 -16.72 3.40 -6.75
C LYS A 14 -17.60 2.91 -7.91
N TYR A 15 -18.11 3.83 -8.71
CA TYR A 15 -18.71 3.48 -9.99
C TYR A 15 -17.62 3.10 -11.00
N ASP A 16 -17.81 1.97 -11.68
CA ASP A 16 -16.96 1.45 -12.73
C ASP A 16 -17.83 0.99 -13.91
N GLU A 17 -17.62 1.61 -15.07
CA GLU A 17 -18.36 1.32 -16.30
C GLU A 17 -18.07 -0.05 -16.90
N ASN A 18 -16.96 -0.68 -16.50
CA ASN A 18 -16.52 -1.97 -17.03
C ASN A 18 -16.89 -3.15 -16.11
N ARG A 19 -17.43 -2.90 -14.92
CA ARG A 19 -17.71 -3.94 -13.91
C ARG A 19 -18.90 -4.84 -14.25
N GLY A 20 -19.87 -4.31 -15.00
CA GLY A 20 -21.11 -5.04 -15.28
C GLY A 20 -21.99 -5.27 -14.03
N SER A 21 -21.81 -4.48 -12.97
CA SER A 21 -22.73 -4.46 -11.84
C SER A 21 -22.69 -3.14 -11.06
N TYR A 22 -23.82 -2.76 -10.45
CA TYR A 22 -23.94 -1.53 -9.68
C TYR A 22 -25.16 -1.54 -8.74
N MET A 23 -25.10 -0.70 -7.70
CA MET A 23 -26.27 -0.35 -6.88
C MET A 23 -27.03 0.82 -7.53
N ASP A 24 -28.34 0.64 -7.79
CA ASP A 24 -29.22 1.66 -8.36
C ASP A 24 -29.66 2.71 -7.31
N ALA A 25 -30.27 3.81 -7.76
CA ALA A 25 -30.75 4.89 -6.88
C ALA A 25 -31.84 4.45 -5.89
N SER A 26 -32.49 3.32 -6.14
CA SER A 26 -33.49 2.75 -5.23
C SER A 26 -32.85 1.90 -4.13
N GLY A 27 -31.55 1.58 -4.25
CA GLY A 27 -30.79 0.74 -3.34
C GLY A 27 -30.78 -0.74 -3.74
N ASN A 28 -31.22 -1.08 -4.95
CA ASN A 28 -31.17 -2.45 -5.46
C ASN A 28 -29.81 -2.71 -6.10
N TYR A 29 -29.35 -3.95 -6.06
CA TYR A 29 -28.14 -4.36 -6.76
C TYR A 29 -28.49 -4.92 -8.14
N VAL A 30 -27.81 -4.46 -9.18
CA VAL A 30 -28.09 -4.79 -10.59
C VAL A 30 -26.84 -5.38 -11.22
N TYR A 31 -27.00 -6.52 -11.88
CA TYR A 31 -26.02 -7.11 -12.77
C TYR A 31 -26.40 -6.83 -14.21
N THR A 32 -25.43 -6.41 -15.01
CA THR A 32 -25.58 -6.10 -16.41
C THR A 32 -24.65 -6.95 -17.26
N ASN A 33 -24.99 -7.08 -18.53
CA ASN A 33 -24.12 -7.67 -19.53
C ASN A 33 -24.24 -6.88 -20.83
N TRP A 34 -23.21 -6.90 -21.65
CA TRP A 34 -23.22 -6.27 -22.95
C TRP A 34 -23.86 -7.20 -23.97
N GLU A 35 -24.97 -6.76 -24.56
CA GLU A 35 -25.63 -7.46 -25.66
C GLU A 35 -25.48 -6.68 -26.97
N ARG A 36 -25.22 -7.39 -28.07
CA ARG A 36 -25.18 -6.77 -29.39
C ARG A 36 -26.60 -6.62 -29.94
N ARG A 37 -27.10 -5.39 -30.02
CA ARG A 37 -28.38 -5.06 -30.64
C ARG A 37 -28.14 -4.35 -31.97
N GLY A 38 -28.21 -5.13 -33.06
CA GLY A 38 -27.84 -4.67 -34.40
C GLY A 38 -26.33 -4.44 -34.52
N ASN A 39 -25.94 -3.18 -34.77
CA ASN A 39 -24.54 -2.74 -34.91
C ASN A 39 -23.97 -2.06 -33.65
N LYS A 40 -24.71 -2.00 -32.54
CA LYS A 40 -24.26 -1.37 -31.31
C LYS A 40 -24.27 -2.38 -30.16
N TRP A 41 -23.28 -2.26 -29.28
CA TRP A 41 -23.28 -2.89 -27.98
C TRP A 41 -24.11 -2.04 -27.04
N VAL A 42 -25.04 -2.67 -26.32
CA VAL A 42 -25.89 -2.02 -25.33
C VAL A 42 -25.79 -2.83 -24.06
N GLU A 43 -25.60 -2.14 -22.95
CA GLU A 43 -25.61 -2.75 -21.63
C GLU A 43 -27.06 -3.07 -21.22
N VAL A 44 -27.32 -4.33 -20.86
CA VAL A 44 -28.66 -4.84 -20.55
C VAL A 44 -28.64 -5.44 -19.14
N PRO A 45 -29.60 -5.10 -18.26
CA PRO A 45 -29.70 -5.72 -16.95
C PRO A 45 -30.13 -7.18 -17.09
N VAL A 46 -29.32 -8.09 -16.55
CA VAL A 46 -29.54 -9.54 -16.57
C VAL A 46 -30.20 -10.01 -15.27
N CYS A 47 -29.81 -9.41 -14.15
CA CYS A 47 -30.33 -9.79 -12.83
C CYS A 47 -30.44 -8.57 -11.93
N LYS A 48 -31.48 -8.54 -11.09
CA LYS A 48 -31.70 -7.49 -10.08
C LYS A 48 -32.00 -8.14 -8.74
N VAL A 49 -31.19 -7.82 -7.74
CA VAL A 49 -31.45 -8.15 -6.33
C VAL A 49 -32.19 -6.96 -5.71
N PRO A 50 -33.51 -7.07 -5.48
CA PRO A 50 -34.28 -5.97 -4.94
C PRO A 50 -33.96 -5.76 -3.46
N LEU A 51 -33.96 -4.51 -2.98
CA LEU A 51 -33.78 -4.20 -1.56
C LEU A 51 -34.87 -4.82 -0.67
N GLY A 52 -36.07 -5.03 -1.22
CA GLY A 52 -37.22 -5.59 -0.52
C GLY A 52 -37.96 -4.54 0.31
N ASN A 53 -39.10 -4.94 0.89
CA ASN A 53 -39.87 -4.06 1.76
C ASN A 53 -39.22 -4.08 3.15
N ASN A 54 -38.82 -2.94 3.68
CA ASN A 54 -38.01 -2.85 4.93
C ASN A 54 -36.65 -3.56 4.87
N GLY A 55 -36.06 -3.74 3.68
CA GLY A 55 -34.66 -4.19 3.59
C GLY A 55 -34.45 -5.69 3.72
N ASP A 56 -35.41 -6.51 3.29
CA ASP A 56 -35.32 -7.98 3.31
C ASP A 56 -33.99 -8.51 2.76
N ASN A 57 -33.41 -7.83 1.76
CA ASN A 57 -32.14 -8.20 1.14
C ASN A 57 -30.98 -7.24 1.44
N ALA A 58 -31.10 -6.41 2.48
CA ALA A 58 -30.10 -5.39 2.80
C ALA A 58 -28.71 -6.01 3.05
N GLU A 59 -28.63 -7.11 3.79
CA GLU A 59 -27.37 -7.82 4.07
C GLU A 59 -26.69 -8.31 2.79
N TRP A 60 -27.47 -8.85 1.85
CA TRP A 60 -26.96 -9.29 0.55
C TRP A 60 -26.41 -8.13 -0.25
N ILE A 61 -27.12 -7.00 -0.28
CA ILE A 61 -26.71 -5.81 -1.02
C ILE A 61 -25.45 -5.19 -0.42
N ILE A 62 -25.33 -5.15 0.92
CA ILE A 62 -24.12 -4.70 1.61
C ILE A 62 -22.94 -5.63 1.29
N TRP A 63 -23.16 -6.94 1.29
CA TRP A 63 -22.12 -7.91 0.97
C TRP A 63 -21.63 -7.78 -0.48
N LEU A 64 -22.55 -7.62 -1.42
CA LEU A 64 -22.22 -7.41 -2.84
C LEU A 64 -21.45 -6.10 -3.07
N ASP A 65 -21.89 -4.99 -2.47
CA ASP A 65 -21.16 -3.72 -2.56
C ASP A 65 -19.77 -3.79 -1.91
N ARG A 66 -19.63 -4.57 -0.83
CA ARG A 66 -18.34 -4.79 -0.19
C ARG A 66 -17.38 -5.57 -1.09
N ASP A 67 -17.87 -6.61 -1.78
CA ASP A 67 -17.05 -7.40 -2.72
C ASP A 67 -16.52 -6.51 -3.86
N ASP A 68 -17.42 -5.71 -4.43
CA ASP A 68 -17.11 -4.66 -5.40
C ASP A 68 -16.04 -3.68 -4.89
N HIS A 69 -16.16 -3.24 -3.63
CA HIS A 69 -15.19 -2.33 -3.02
C HIS A 69 -13.80 -2.98 -2.85
N VAL A 70 -13.73 -4.29 -2.60
CA VAL A 70 -12.45 -5.02 -2.52
C VAL A 70 -11.75 -5.02 -3.88
N VAL A 71 -12.51 -5.23 -4.97
CA VAL A 71 -11.97 -5.15 -6.34
C VAL A 71 -11.46 -3.74 -6.63
N ASP A 72 -12.19 -2.70 -6.24
CA ASP A 72 -11.75 -1.30 -6.40
C ASP A 72 -10.43 -1.02 -5.68
N LEU A 73 -10.27 -1.53 -4.45
CA LEU A 73 -9.03 -1.39 -3.70
C LEU A 73 -7.88 -2.11 -4.40
N GLN A 74 -8.12 -3.33 -4.90
CA GLN A 74 -7.12 -4.09 -5.63
C GLN A 74 -6.68 -3.38 -6.91
N ASN A 75 -7.62 -2.86 -7.71
CA ASN A 75 -7.31 -2.11 -8.93
C ASN A 75 -6.50 -0.86 -8.62
N ARG A 76 -6.89 -0.10 -7.58
CA ARG A 76 -6.13 1.07 -7.15
C ARG A 76 -4.72 0.69 -6.70
N TYR A 77 -4.56 -0.37 -5.90
CA TYR A 77 -3.23 -0.83 -5.49
C TYR A 77 -2.39 -1.31 -6.67
N GLN A 78 -3.01 -1.92 -7.68
CA GLN A 78 -2.32 -2.26 -8.91
C GLN A 78 -1.82 -0.99 -9.60
N GLU A 79 -2.70 -0.01 -9.85
CA GLU A 79 -2.33 1.27 -10.47
C GLU A 79 -1.23 2.02 -9.70
N GLU A 80 -1.35 2.11 -8.37
CA GLU A 80 -0.38 2.79 -7.51
C GLU A 80 1.01 2.11 -7.50
N ASN A 81 1.07 0.79 -7.71
CA ASN A 81 2.31 0.00 -7.69
C ASN A 81 2.83 -0.35 -9.10
N VAL A 82 2.15 0.06 -10.18
CA VAL A 82 2.61 -0.19 -11.53
C VAL A 82 3.85 0.65 -11.81
N ASP A 83 4.95 -0.02 -12.14
CA ASP A 83 6.11 0.64 -12.74
C ASP A 83 5.81 0.94 -14.21
N HIS A 84 5.35 2.16 -14.47
CA HIS A 84 5.10 2.65 -15.83
C HIS A 84 6.36 2.69 -16.68
N GLY A 85 7.55 2.86 -16.07
CA GLY A 85 8.83 2.82 -16.78
C GLY A 85 9.08 1.43 -17.36
N PHE A 86 8.96 0.41 -16.51
CA PHE A 86 9.08 -1.00 -16.91
C PHE A 86 8.00 -1.40 -17.94
N THR A 87 6.75 -1.02 -17.68
CA THR A 87 5.60 -1.35 -18.56
C THR A 87 5.79 -0.75 -19.95
N ASN A 88 6.22 0.51 -20.04
CA ASN A 88 6.48 1.18 -21.32
C ASN A 88 7.65 0.53 -22.07
N GLN A 89 8.72 0.13 -21.37
CA GLN A 89 9.84 -0.58 -21.99
C GLN A 89 9.38 -1.93 -22.57
N SER A 90 8.60 -2.70 -21.81
CA SER A 90 8.04 -3.98 -22.27
C SER A 90 7.12 -3.82 -23.48
N VAL A 91 6.22 -2.84 -23.47
CA VAL A 91 5.33 -2.57 -24.60
C VAL A 91 6.11 -2.10 -25.84
N ASN A 92 7.08 -1.20 -25.69
CA ASN A 92 7.87 -0.70 -26.81
C ASN A 92 8.75 -1.78 -27.46
N GLN A 93 9.31 -2.71 -26.68
CA GLN A 93 10.03 -3.86 -27.24
C GLN A 93 9.09 -4.78 -28.05
N ASN A 94 7.86 -5.00 -27.58
CA ASN A 94 6.88 -5.83 -28.26
C ASN A 94 6.30 -5.17 -29.54
N ILE A 95 6.31 -3.84 -29.64
CA ILE A 95 5.85 -3.11 -30.84
C ILE A 95 6.90 -3.12 -31.96
N GLY A 96 8.19 -3.26 -31.62
CA GLY A 96 9.31 -3.16 -32.56
C GLY A 96 9.64 -4.41 -33.37
N ASN A 97 9.24 -5.62 -32.92
CA ASN A 97 9.76 -6.87 -33.47
C ASN A 97 8.72 -7.66 -34.26
N GLY A 98 8.58 -7.29 -35.54
CA GLY A 98 8.22 -8.28 -36.55
C GLY A 98 9.42 -9.20 -36.81
N ASN A 99 9.43 -10.37 -36.19
CA ASN A 99 10.35 -11.50 -36.43
C ASN A 99 11.81 -11.46 -35.94
N ASP A 100 12.28 -10.44 -35.23
CA ASP A 100 13.63 -10.49 -34.64
C ASP A 100 13.57 -10.87 -33.15
N MET A 101 13.97 -12.11 -32.85
CA MET A 101 14.15 -12.67 -31.50
C MET A 101 15.35 -12.07 -30.73
N GLU A 102 15.85 -10.91 -31.16
CA GLU A 102 17.06 -10.27 -30.63
C GLU A 102 16.75 -9.20 -29.57
N GLY A 103 15.46 -8.92 -29.32
CA GLY A 103 15.05 -8.10 -28.19
C GLY A 103 15.31 -8.83 -26.87
N THR A 104 16.28 -8.38 -26.08
CA THR A 104 16.53 -8.89 -24.74
C THR A 104 15.26 -8.68 -23.90
N ASP A 105 14.67 -9.77 -23.41
CA ASP A 105 13.49 -9.73 -22.55
C ASP A 105 13.72 -8.70 -21.43
N VAL A 106 12.80 -7.75 -21.25
CA VAL A 106 12.89 -6.75 -20.17
C VAL A 106 13.00 -7.46 -18.82
N TRP A 107 12.36 -8.63 -18.68
CA TRP A 107 12.49 -9.48 -17.49
C TRP A 107 13.91 -10.07 -17.33
N ALA A 108 14.59 -10.40 -18.42
CA ALA A 108 15.99 -10.86 -18.40
C ALA A 108 17.00 -9.72 -18.15
N SER A 109 16.57 -8.46 -18.29
CA SER A 109 17.37 -7.27 -18.01
C SER A 109 17.28 -6.81 -16.55
N ILE A 110 16.40 -7.42 -15.75
CA ILE A 110 16.34 -7.20 -14.31
C ILE A 110 17.60 -7.81 -13.70
N ALA A 111 18.53 -6.96 -13.27
CA ALA A 111 19.75 -7.41 -12.61
C ALA A 111 19.41 -8.20 -11.34
N ASP A 112 19.83 -9.46 -11.26
CA ASP A 112 19.82 -10.21 -10.01
C ASP A 112 21.05 -9.78 -9.19
N PRO A 113 20.87 -9.12 -8.02
CA PRO A 113 21.99 -8.72 -7.18
C PRO A 113 22.85 -9.89 -6.69
N ARG A 114 22.35 -11.13 -6.79
CA ARG A 114 23.06 -12.36 -6.42
C ARG A 114 23.68 -13.10 -7.61
N ALA A 115 23.42 -12.67 -8.84
CA ALA A 115 24.03 -13.29 -10.02
C ALA A 115 25.50 -12.91 -10.19
N ASP A 116 25.94 -11.77 -9.62
CA ASP A 116 27.33 -11.38 -9.63
C ASP A 116 28.11 -12.01 -8.46
N ILE A 117 28.63 -13.21 -8.76
CA ILE A 117 29.43 -14.01 -7.84
C ILE A 117 30.70 -13.24 -7.39
N LEU A 118 31.25 -12.36 -8.22
CA LEU A 118 32.47 -11.62 -7.88
C LEU A 118 32.20 -10.53 -6.85
N THR A 119 31.13 -9.75 -6.97
CA THR A 119 30.73 -8.80 -5.91
C THR A 119 30.27 -9.51 -4.64
N MET A 120 29.74 -10.74 -4.73
CA MET A 120 29.38 -11.53 -3.55
C MET A 120 30.61 -12.07 -2.80
N ILE A 121 31.67 -12.48 -3.50
CA ILE A 121 32.90 -13.01 -2.90
C ILE A 121 33.88 -11.89 -2.52
N PHE A 122 33.89 -10.80 -3.29
CA PHE A 122 34.71 -9.62 -3.10
C PHE A 122 33.81 -8.38 -3.02
N PRO A 123 33.05 -8.23 -1.91
CA PRO A 123 32.30 -7.00 -1.70
C PRO A 123 33.29 -5.83 -1.72
N GLU A 124 33.05 -4.85 -2.58
CA GLU A 124 33.79 -3.59 -2.52
C GLU A 124 33.65 -3.02 -1.11
N GLU A 125 34.72 -2.40 -0.58
CA GLU A 125 34.64 -1.73 0.71
C GLU A 125 33.46 -0.76 0.69
N GLU A 126 32.48 -0.97 1.59
CA GLU A 126 31.29 -0.13 1.64
C GLU A 126 31.72 1.33 1.72
N VAL A 127 31.46 2.11 0.66
CA VAL A 127 31.71 3.54 0.65
C VAL A 127 30.74 4.15 1.65
N ILE A 128 31.19 4.32 2.89
CA ILE A 128 30.39 4.89 3.97
C ILE A 128 29.99 6.29 3.52
N ASN A 129 28.68 6.52 3.38
CA ASN A 129 28.17 7.82 3.02
C ASN A 129 28.73 8.86 4.03
N PRO A 130 29.36 9.97 3.58
CA PRO A 130 29.92 10.99 4.47
C PRO A 130 28.90 11.57 5.48
N GLN A 131 27.60 11.50 5.16
CA GLN A 131 26.52 11.89 6.07
C GLN A 131 26.35 10.90 7.23
N VAL A 132 26.59 9.61 6.99
CA VAL A 132 26.53 8.54 8.00
C VAL A 132 27.70 8.67 8.97
N GLU A 133 28.91 8.98 8.49
CA GLU A 133 30.05 9.28 9.36
C GLU A 133 29.78 10.48 10.27
N LYS A 134 29.22 11.56 9.70
CA LYS A 134 28.80 12.74 10.48
C LYS A 134 27.75 12.37 11.52
N LEU A 135 26.77 11.54 11.17
CA LEU A 135 25.77 11.06 12.10
C LEU A 135 26.42 10.25 13.24
N PHE A 136 27.38 9.36 12.95
CA PHE A 136 28.10 8.63 14.00
C PHE A 136 28.90 9.55 14.92
N ALA A 137 29.55 10.58 14.38
CA ALA A 137 30.23 11.59 15.19
C ALA A 137 29.24 12.34 16.13
N LEU A 138 28.05 12.66 15.63
CA LEU A 138 26.99 13.31 16.40
C LEU A 138 26.35 12.40 17.45
N MET A 139 26.18 11.11 17.14
CA MET A 139 25.61 10.13 18.05
C MET A 139 26.45 9.95 19.32
N ARG A 140 27.77 10.24 19.28
CA ARG A 140 28.63 10.25 20.48
C ARG A 140 28.19 11.25 21.56
N TYR A 141 27.38 12.25 21.23
CA TYR A 141 26.83 13.22 22.19
C TYR A 141 25.49 12.80 22.81
N LEU A 142 24.94 11.65 22.40
CA LEU A 142 23.71 11.07 22.94
C LEU A 142 24.01 10.06 24.04
N THR A 143 23.02 9.78 24.88
CA THR A 143 23.14 8.71 25.88
C THR A 143 22.94 7.35 25.23
N GLU A 144 23.41 6.28 25.86
CA GLU A 144 23.27 4.91 25.37
C GLU A 144 21.80 4.54 25.10
N ASP A 145 20.87 4.90 26.00
CA ASP A 145 19.43 4.72 25.79
C ASP A 145 18.89 5.45 24.55
N GLN A 146 19.42 6.63 24.24
CA GLN A 146 19.01 7.42 23.07
C GLN A 146 19.54 6.78 21.79
N ILE A 147 20.76 6.26 21.83
CA ILE A 147 21.40 5.53 20.73
C ILE A 147 20.63 4.22 20.48
N ASN A 148 20.34 3.45 21.53
CA ASN A 148 19.58 2.20 21.44
C ASN A 148 18.18 2.44 20.86
N LEU A 149 17.51 3.54 21.23
CA LEU A 149 16.23 3.90 20.64
C LEU A 149 16.33 4.24 19.14
N ILE A 150 17.40 4.92 18.72
CA ILE A 150 17.67 5.18 17.30
C ILE A 150 17.90 3.87 16.55
N TYR A 151 18.74 2.98 17.06
CA TYR A 151 19.02 1.69 16.43
C TYR A 151 17.78 0.80 16.39
N ALA A 152 16.99 0.72 17.46
CA ALA A 152 15.77 -0.07 17.46
C ALA A 152 14.78 0.39 16.38
N HIS A 153 14.61 1.70 16.21
CA HIS A 153 13.63 2.23 15.26
C HIS A 153 14.15 2.33 13.82
N PHE A 154 15.37 2.83 13.62
CA PHE A 154 15.92 3.08 12.28
C PHE A 154 16.85 1.96 11.79
N GLY A 155 17.57 1.28 12.68
CA GLY A 155 18.47 0.18 12.34
C GLY A 155 17.73 -1.15 12.20
N ALA A 156 17.00 -1.55 13.24
CA ALA A 156 16.22 -2.79 13.28
C ALA A 156 14.79 -2.63 12.73
N MET A 157 14.41 -1.42 12.29
CA MET A 157 13.10 -1.10 11.73
C MET A 157 11.89 -1.49 12.61
N LYS A 158 12.05 -1.52 13.94
CA LYS A 158 10.94 -1.83 14.85
C LYS A 158 9.92 -0.70 14.88
N GLN A 159 8.65 -1.07 14.99
CA GLN A 159 7.57 -0.12 15.20
C GLN A 159 7.64 0.49 16.60
N LEU A 160 7.17 1.73 16.77
CA LEU A 160 7.15 2.39 18.08
C LEU A 160 6.34 1.62 19.13
N LYS A 161 5.31 0.90 18.69
CA LYS A 161 4.51 0.03 19.55
C LYS A 161 5.33 -1.17 20.03
N GLU A 162 6.02 -1.86 19.13
CA GLU A 162 6.87 -3.01 19.47
C GLU A 162 7.98 -2.61 20.45
N ILE A 163 8.65 -1.48 20.21
CA ILE A 163 9.66 -0.94 21.14
C ILE A 163 9.02 -0.65 22.51
N CYS A 164 7.81 -0.09 22.53
CA CYS A 164 7.10 0.20 23.77
C CYS A 164 6.75 -1.06 24.55
N ASP A 165 6.25 -2.09 23.85
CA ASP A 165 5.83 -3.35 24.44
C ASP A 165 7.05 -4.10 25.02
N GLU A 166 8.18 -4.10 24.31
CA GLU A 166 9.46 -4.65 24.79
C GLU A 166 9.99 -3.89 26.02
N GLU A 167 10.02 -2.55 25.98
CA GLU A 167 10.45 -1.74 27.12
C GLU A 167 9.55 -1.96 28.35
N ASN A 168 8.24 -2.10 28.14
CA ASN A 168 7.25 -2.36 29.19
C ASN A 168 7.43 -3.76 29.78
N ALA A 169 7.67 -4.77 28.94
CA ALA A 169 7.94 -6.13 29.37
C ALA A 169 9.27 -6.23 30.17
N ALA A 170 10.32 -5.55 29.73
CA ALA A 170 11.63 -5.58 30.38
C ALA A 170 11.65 -4.82 31.72
N ASN A 171 10.98 -3.66 31.80
CA ASN A 171 11.05 -2.77 32.96
C ASN A 171 9.82 -2.87 33.88
N GLY A 172 8.81 -3.68 33.53
CA GLY A 172 7.54 -3.75 34.25
C GLY A 172 6.75 -2.44 34.22
N THR A 173 6.91 -1.62 33.16
CA THR A 173 6.21 -0.33 33.03
C THR A 173 4.96 -0.44 32.16
N ASN A 174 4.06 0.56 32.26
CA ASN A 174 2.89 0.70 31.40
C ASN A 174 2.94 2.04 30.66
N LYS A 175 4.01 2.29 29.91
CA LYS A 175 4.14 3.49 29.07
C LYS A 175 3.32 3.32 27.80
N SER A 176 2.83 4.44 27.26
CA SER A 176 2.15 4.43 25.95
C SER A 176 3.17 4.56 24.80
N PRO A 177 2.85 4.06 23.60
CA PRO A 177 3.69 4.23 22.40
C PRO A 177 3.98 5.70 22.07
N GLN A 178 3.09 6.63 22.45
CA GLN A 178 3.31 8.07 22.27
C GLN A 178 4.53 8.57 23.08
N SER A 179 4.82 7.96 24.23
CA SER A 179 6.01 8.27 25.03
C SER A 179 7.31 7.97 24.25
N VAL A 180 7.35 6.83 23.55
CA VAL A 180 8.49 6.45 22.69
C VAL A 180 8.64 7.46 21.55
N GLY A 181 7.54 7.83 20.89
CA GLY A 181 7.53 8.84 19.83
C GLY A 181 8.02 10.22 20.30
N ASN A 182 7.62 10.65 21.49
CA ASN A 182 8.07 11.91 22.07
C ASN A 182 9.57 11.91 22.41
N ARG A 183 10.10 10.79 22.95
CA ARG A 183 11.54 10.62 23.18
C ARG A 183 12.32 10.69 21.86
N LYS A 184 11.86 9.96 20.84
CA LYS A 184 12.44 10.02 19.48
C LYS A 184 12.50 11.44 18.95
N LYS A 185 11.39 12.19 19.03
CA LYS A 185 11.31 13.58 18.55
C LYS A 185 12.32 14.48 19.25
N LYS A 186 12.50 14.34 20.57
CA LYS A 186 13.51 15.10 21.34
C LYS A 186 14.94 14.78 20.91
N ILE A 187 15.24 13.51 20.59
CA ILE A 187 16.56 13.10 20.12
C ILE A 187 16.85 13.72 18.75
N ILE A 188 15.91 13.65 17.81
CA ILE A 188 16.05 14.24 16.48
C ILE A 188 16.26 15.76 16.57
N GLU A 189 15.48 16.44 17.39
CA GLU A 189 15.62 17.88 17.63
C GLU A 189 17.00 18.23 18.23
N ARG A 190 17.51 17.39 19.13
CA ARG A 190 18.86 17.57 19.70
C ARG A 190 19.94 17.38 18.64
N LEU A 191 19.85 16.33 17.82
CA LEU A 191 20.78 16.08 16.71
C LEU A 191 20.77 17.23 15.71
N ARG A 192 19.59 17.75 15.36
CA ARG A 192 19.45 18.92 14.49
C ARG A 192 20.21 20.14 15.02
N ARG A 193 20.06 20.46 16.32
CA ARG A 193 20.78 21.57 16.95
C ARG A 193 22.29 21.36 16.99
N LEU A 194 22.75 20.12 17.07
CA LEU A 194 24.18 19.81 17.02
C LEU A 194 24.73 19.99 15.61
N ILE A 195 23.96 19.65 14.58
CA ILE A 195 24.30 19.91 13.18
C ILE A 195 24.39 21.42 12.92
N GLU A 196 23.44 22.21 13.41
CA GLU A 196 23.44 23.68 13.23
C GLU A 196 24.58 24.40 13.97
N LYS A 197 25.26 23.73 14.90
CA LYS A 197 26.38 24.28 15.69
C LYS A 197 27.76 23.88 15.15
N MET A 198 27.83 22.95 14.19
CA MET A 198 29.06 22.56 13.49
C MET A 198 29.22 23.37 12.21
#